data_AF-A0A522BQ55-F1
#
_entry.id   AF-A0A522BQ55-F1
#
_cell.length_a   1.000
_cell.length_b   1.000
_cell.length_c   1.000
_cell.angle_alpha   90.00
_cell.angle_beta   90.00
_cell.angle_gamma   90.00
#
_symmetry.space_group_name_H-M   'P 1'
#
loop_
_entity.id
_entity.type
_entity.pdbx_description
1 polymer ?
#
loop_
_entity_poly.entity_id
_entity_poly.type
_entity_poly.pdbx_seq_one_letter_code
_entity_poly.pdbx_strand_id
1 'polypeptide(L)'
;MVLLRDHPRAGSNGYVFEHLLVMEELLGRHLLPGETVHHRNGLRDDNRPQNLELWTRPQPSGIRAADAVAWAREVLARYAETEVDEGRPPCDGPLGPSQG
;
A
#
# COMPACT_ATOMS: atom_id res chain seq x y z
N MET A 1 -14.17 2.08 11.16
CA MET A 1 -13.11 2.78 11.94
C MET A 1 -13.13 2.23 13.36
N VAL A 2 -11.98 2.12 14.01
CA VAL A 2 -11.83 1.55 15.37
C VAL A 2 -11.09 2.54 16.25
N LEU A 3 -11.54 2.74 17.49
CA LEU A 3 -10.89 3.64 18.46
C LEU A 3 -9.64 2.95 19.04
N LEU A 4 -8.46 3.43 18.65
CA LEU A 4 -7.16 2.96 19.13
C LEU A 4 -6.25 4.17 19.32
N ARG A 5 -6.29 4.77 20.51
CA ARG A 5 -5.63 6.06 20.79
C ARG A 5 -4.10 6.01 20.67
N ASP A 6 -3.51 4.86 20.99
CA ASP A 6 -2.07 4.67 20.99
C ASP A 6 -1.54 4.14 19.64
N HIS A 7 -2.42 3.99 18.63
CA HIS A 7 -2.01 3.48 17.34
C HIS A 7 -1.21 4.51 16.54
N PRO A 8 -0.08 4.15 15.90
CA PRO A 8 0.75 5.10 15.15
C PRO A 8 0.02 5.78 13.99
N ARG A 9 -1.03 5.13 13.46
CA ARG A 9 -1.90 5.65 12.38
C ARG A 9 -3.22 6.25 12.89
N ALA A 10 -3.38 6.42 14.21
CA ALA A 10 -4.59 7.04 14.76
C ALA A 10 -4.66 8.51 14.34
N GLY A 11 -5.84 8.95 13.89
CA GLY A 11 -6.11 10.37 13.69
C GLY A 11 -6.10 11.15 15.02
N SER A 12 -6.22 12.48 14.96
CA SER A 12 -6.32 13.34 16.15
C SER A 12 -7.50 12.99 17.06
N ASN A 13 -8.51 12.31 16.52
CA ASN A 13 -9.67 11.78 17.24
C ASN A 13 -9.44 10.38 17.87
N GLY A 14 -8.26 9.77 17.68
CA GLY A 14 -7.90 8.44 18.17
C GLY A 14 -8.43 7.27 17.33
N TYR A 15 -9.05 7.53 16.17
CA TYR A 15 -9.61 6.48 15.33
C TYR A 15 -8.64 6.05 14.22
N VAL A 16 -8.68 4.75 13.90
CA VAL A 16 -7.94 4.12 12.81
C VAL A 16 -8.94 3.53 11.81
N PHE A 17 -8.61 3.56 10.52
CA PHE A 17 -9.42 2.89 9.51
C PHE A 17 -9.30 1.37 9.60
N GLU A 18 -10.41 0.67 9.42
CA GLU A 18 -10.49 -0.78 9.60
C GLU A 18 -9.68 -1.55 8.56
N HIS A 19 -9.70 -1.13 7.29
CA HIS A 19 -8.87 -1.74 6.25
C HIS A 19 -7.36 -1.65 6.56
N LEU A 20 -6.90 -0.64 7.31
CA LEU A 20 -5.50 -0.58 7.73
C LEU A 20 -5.21 -1.68 8.75
N LEU A 21 -6.10 -1.87 9.73
CA LEU A 21 -5.95 -2.89 10.77
C LEU A 21 -5.99 -4.30 10.17
N VAL A 22 -6.93 -4.56 9.25
CA VAL A 22 -6.99 -5.83 8.52
C VAL A 22 -5.67 -6.07 7.77
N MET A 23 -5.12 -5.04 7.13
CA MET A 23 -3.86 -5.19 6.42
C MET A 23 -2.66 -5.43 7.35
N GLU A 24 -2.60 -4.73 8.47
CA GLU A 24 -1.53 -4.92 9.48
C GLU A 24 -1.59 -6.31 10.10
N GLU A 25 -2.78 -6.86 10.31
CA GLU A 25 -2.99 -8.24 10.75
C GLU A 25 -2.46 -9.25 9.72
N LEU A 26 -2.76 -9.05 8.43
CA LEU A 26 -2.25 -9.89 7.34
C LEU A 26 -0.72 -9.85 7.23
N LEU A 27 -0.12 -8.67 7.46
CA LEU A 27 1.33 -8.47 7.39
C LEU A 27 2.05 -8.92 8.66
N GLY A 28 1.35 -9.10 9.78
CA GLY A 28 1.94 -9.33 11.09
C GLY A 28 2.79 -8.15 11.61
N ARG A 29 2.62 -6.95 11.03
CA ARG A 29 3.34 -5.73 11.41
C ARG A 29 2.52 -4.50 11.05
N HIS A 30 2.83 -3.37 11.70
CA HIS A 30 2.26 -2.08 11.31
C HIS A 30 2.71 -1.66 9.89
N LEU A 31 1.89 -0.83 9.24
CA LEU A 31 2.21 -0.27 7.93
C LEU A 31 3.35 0.75 8.05
N LEU A 32 4.39 0.56 7.24
CA LEU A 32 5.57 1.42 7.20
C LEU A 32 5.23 2.83 6.67
N PRO A 33 6.06 3.83 6.97
CA PRO A 33 5.97 5.13 6.33
C PRO A 33 6.06 4.98 4.81
N GLY A 34 5.03 5.43 4.10
CA GLY A 34 4.95 5.31 2.64
C GLY A 34 4.16 4.10 2.15
N GLU A 35 3.66 3.24 3.03
CA GLU A 35 2.69 2.20 2.66
C GLU A 35 1.25 2.72 2.76
N THR A 36 0.44 2.41 1.75
CA THR A 36 -0.99 2.69 1.68
C THR A 36 -1.77 1.42 1.35
N VAL A 37 -3.05 1.40 1.71
CA VAL A 37 -3.94 0.27 1.41
C VAL A 37 -4.98 0.73 0.41
N HIS A 38 -5.17 -0.04 -0.66
CA HIS A 38 -6.14 0.25 -1.71
C HIS A 38 -7.18 -0.85 -1.83
N HIS A 39 -8.42 -0.47 -2.14
CA HIS A 39 -9.51 -1.39 -2.43
C HIS A 39 -9.55 -1.72 -3.92
N ARG A 40 -9.46 -3.01 -4.27
CA ARG A 40 -9.45 -3.49 -5.66
C ARG A 40 -10.74 -3.16 -6.41
N ASN A 41 -11.88 -3.32 -5.74
CA ASN A 41 -13.21 -3.04 -6.31
C ASN A 41 -13.65 -1.57 -6.18
N GLY A 42 -12.84 -0.70 -5.56
CA GLY A 42 -13.19 0.69 -5.28
C GLY A 42 -14.28 0.90 -4.21
N LEU A 43 -14.81 -0.18 -3.62
CA LEU A 43 -15.79 -0.13 -2.53
C LEU A 43 -15.07 0.02 -1.19
N ARG A 44 -15.19 1.21 -0.61
CA ARG A 44 -14.47 1.60 0.63
C ARG A 44 -14.88 0.81 1.87
N ASP A 45 -16.07 0.22 1.84
CA ASP A 45 -16.65 -0.53 2.96
C ASP A 45 -16.32 -2.03 2.89
N ASP A 46 -15.80 -2.52 1.76
CA ASP A 46 -15.41 -3.92 1.59
C ASP A 46 -13.97 -4.15 2.08
N ASN A 47 -13.83 -4.35 3.39
CA ASN A 47 -12.54 -4.52 4.07
C ASN A 47 -12.04 -5.98 4.06
N ARG A 48 -12.57 -6.87 3.20
CA ARG A 48 -12.09 -8.25 3.13
C ARG A 48 -10.63 -8.31 2.66
N PRO A 49 -9.76 -9.14 3.26
CA PRO A 49 -8.36 -9.29 2.87
C PRO A 49 -8.11 -9.40 1.36
N GLN A 50 -8.94 -10.17 0.65
CA GLN A 50 -8.78 -10.43 -0.78
C GLN A 50 -9.09 -9.20 -1.65
N ASN A 51 -9.78 -8.19 -1.10
CA ASN A 51 -10.13 -6.94 -1.76
C ASN A 51 -9.14 -5.81 -1.43
N LEU A 52 -8.19 -6.02 -0.52
CA LEU A 52 -7.20 -5.04 -0.11
C LEU A 52 -5.85 -5.31 -0.78
N GLU A 53 -5.15 -4.24 -1.17
CA GLU A 53 -3.81 -4.30 -1.73
C GLU A 53 -2.85 -3.40 -0.94
N LEU A 54 -1.62 -3.90 -0.70
CA LEU A 54 -0.52 -3.08 -0.22
C LEU A 54 0.05 -2.27 -1.38
N TRP A 55 0.16 -0.97 -1.19
CA TRP A 55 0.79 -0.07 -2.14
C TRP A 55 1.96 0.62 -1.46
N THR A 56 3.08 0.78 -2.18
CA THR A 56 4.21 1.61 -1.76
C THR A 56 4.18 2.92 -2.53
N ARG A 57 4.59 4.01 -1.87
CA ARG A 57 4.83 5.28 -2.57
C ARG A 57 5.90 5.11 -3.67
N PRO A 58 5.75 5.80 -4.81
CA PRO A 58 6.77 5.84 -5.83
C PRO A 58 8.01 6.57 -5.33
N GLN A 59 9.14 6.35 -6.01
CA GLN A 59 10.33 7.17 -5.79
C GLN A 59 10.00 8.66 -5.97
N PRO A 60 10.73 9.57 -5.29
CA PRO A 60 10.58 11.00 -5.51
C PRO A 60 10.88 11.40 -6.98
N SER A 61 10.18 12.41 -7.48
CA SER A 61 10.43 12.95 -8.82
C SER A 61 11.69 13.83 -8.85
N GLY A 62 12.40 13.84 -9.99
CA GLY A 62 13.55 14.73 -10.20
C GLY A 62 14.85 14.32 -9.48
N ILE A 63 15.03 13.03 -9.13
CA ILE A 63 16.23 12.53 -8.44
C ILE A 63 17.32 12.09 -9.42
N ARG A 64 18.59 12.03 -8.96
CA ARG A 64 19.70 11.53 -9.78
C ARG A 64 19.56 10.02 -10.00
N ALA A 65 20.10 9.51 -11.10
CA ALA A 65 20.07 8.07 -11.40
C ALA A 65 20.68 7.21 -10.27
N ALA A 66 21.75 7.69 -9.63
CA ALA A 66 22.35 6.98 -8.49
C ALA A 66 21.41 6.87 -7.28
N ASP A 67 20.65 7.93 -7.00
CA ASP A 67 19.69 7.94 -5.90
C ASP A 67 18.49 7.02 -6.21
N ALA A 68 18.06 6.96 -7.48
CA ALA A 68 17.03 6.02 -7.94
C ALA A 68 17.46 4.56 -7.76
N VAL A 69 18.71 4.23 -8.12
CA VAL A 69 19.27 2.89 -7.91
C VAL A 69 19.37 2.54 -6.42
N ALA A 70 19.77 3.51 -5.58
CA ALA A 70 19.80 3.31 -4.13
C ALA A 70 18.39 3.03 -3.58
N TRP A 71 17.40 3.84 -3.96
CA TRP A 71 16.00 3.62 -3.59
C TRP A 71 15.48 2.25 -4.03
N ALA A 72 15.77 1.84 -5.27
CA ALA A 72 15.36 0.54 -5.78
C ALA A 72 15.95 -0.61 -4.97
N ARG A 73 17.24 -0.52 -4.56
CA ARG A 73 17.86 -1.52 -3.68
C ARG A 73 17.20 -1.61 -2.31
N GLU A 74 16.80 -0.49 -1.73
CA GLU A 74 16.07 -0.48 -0.45
C GLU A 74 14.70 -1.12 -0.58
N VAL A 75 13.97 -0.84 -1.67
CA VAL A 75 12.68 -1.46 -1.96
C VAL A 75 12.83 -2.97 -2.12
N LEU A 76 13.79 -3.43 -2.92
CA LEU A 76 14.07 -4.84 -3.11
C LEU A 76 14.47 -5.54 -1.80
N ALA A 77 15.27 -4.89 -0.96
CA ALA A 77 15.65 -5.45 0.35
C ALA A 77 14.44 -5.53 1.29
N ARG A 78 13.55 -4.53 1.27
CA ARG A 78 12.34 -4.49 2.11
C ARG A 78 11.32 -5.56 1.72
N TYR A 79 11.19 -5.83 0.43
CA TYR A 79 10.19 -6.75 -0.15
C TYR A 79 10.83 -8.01 -0.73
N ALA A 80 12.00 -8.42 -0.21
CA ALA A 80 12.77 -9.54 -0.76
C ALA A 80 12.01 -10.87 -0.76
N GLU A 81 11.05 -11.03 0.16
CA GLU A 81 10.22 -12.23 0.30
C GLU A 81 8.84 -12.10 -0.36
N THR A 82 8.54 -10.97 -1.01
CA THR A 82 7.26 -10.76 -1.69
C THR A 82 7.21 -11.54 -3.01
N GLU A 83 6.16 -12.33 -3.20
CA GLU A 83 5.92 -13.03 -4.46
C GLU A 83 5.59 -12.04 -5.58
N VAL A 84 6.24 -12.21 -6.73
CA VAL A 84 6.00 -11.39 -7.91
C VAL A 84 4.95 -12.08 -8.78
N ASP A 85 3.82 -11.41 -8.97
CA ASP A 85 2.79 -11.86 -9.93
C ASP A 85 3.23 -11.51 -11.36
N GLU A 86 4.00 -12.40 -12.00
CA GLU A 86 4.47 -12.24 -13.38
C GLU A 86 3.34 -12.21 -14.42
N GLY A 87 2.14 -12.65 -14.05
CA GLY A 87 0.95 -12.63 -14.90
C GLY A 87 0.21 -11.29 -14.89
N ARG A 88 0.56 -10.39 -13.97
CA ARG A 88 -0.05 -9.07 -13.83
C ARG A 88 0.85 -8.00 -14.44
N PRO A 89 0.36 -7.20 -15.41
CA PRO A 89 1.16 -6.10 -15.95
C PRO A 89 1.51 -5.11 -14.83
N PRO A 90 2.74 -4.56 -14.82
CA PRO A 90 3.14 -3.58 -13.82
C PRO A 90 2.24 -2.35 -13.95
N CYS A 91 1.41 -2.13 -12.92
CA CYS A 91 0.57 -0.95 -12.69
C CYS A 91 0.31 -0.09 -13.94
N ASP A 92 -0.48 -0.59 -14.89
CA ASP A 92 -1.30 0.33 -15.65
C ASP A 92 -2.17 1.04 -14.61
N GLY A 93 -2.13 2.38 -14.63
CA GLY A 93 -2.96 3.22 -13.77
C GLY A 93 -4.45 2.88 -13.93
N PRO A 94 -5.37 3.64 -13.28
CA PRO A 94 -6.80 3.36 -13.38
C PRO A 94 -7.15 3.18 -14.85
N LEU A 95 -7.74 2.03 -15.20
CA LEU A 95 -8.30 1.79 -16.53
C LEU A 95 -9.13 3.04 -16.87
N GLY A 96 -8.58 3.89 -17.72
CA GLY A 96 -9.29 5.02 -18.32
C GLY A 96 -10.52 4.47 -19.03
N PRO A 97 -11.54 5.31 -19.26
CA PRO A 97 -12.86 4.82 -19.64
C PRO A 97 -12.75 3.94 -20.88
N SER A 98 -13.49 2.84 -20.86
CA SER A 98 -13.72 2.00 -22.03
C SER A 98 -13.96 2.89 -23.24
N GLN A 99 -13.04 2.87 -24.20
CA GLN A 99 -13.31 3.41 -25.52
C GLN A 99 -14.50 2.62 -26.08
N GLY A 100 -15.46 3.37 -26.62
CA GLY A 100 -16.75 2.86 -27.10
C GLY A 100 -16.69 2.00 -28.35
#